data_AF-A0A351FPV4-F1
#
_entry.id   AF-A0A351FPV4-F1
#
_cell.length_a   1.000
_cell.length_b   1.000
_cell.length_c   1.000
_cell.angle_alpha   90.00
_cell.angle_beta   90.00
_cell.angle_gamma   90.00
#
_symmetry.space_group_name_H-M   'P 1'
#
loop_
_entity.id
_entity.type
_entity.pdbx_description
1 polymer ?
#
loop_
_entity_poly.entity_id
_entity_poly.type
_entity_poly.pdbx_seq_one_letter_code
_entity_poly.pdbx_strand_id
1 'polypeptide(L)'
;MHDWELERRPKVEKLRQPREQRITVYPASSLILRFITGSLLLMLLGLLYFDTLPTLFGWQAPSIVSQFGEALHPGRWLITFLQRISVNLIQYVVLGGLTYTVYHLHKRAQQVTFVDVRRRPVLLFGLAPCLILACVRASGMPNLLSLSTAYFAFCIGVWITSAFFRGRRAIAWLIPQFASLTVVLFGLGVLCLTLTLSSKPLSFNVPPVAPQDKARLAKAVRATEKLDNGVERLQLSEHDVDLILATGFERLPLDGKADVQMKDGHVGADLSLKLPWPTPFGQFINSQGACELAVDQGELTFRPERLQIGNVTIPALALRVLGHWAATTIEHDQHASAAIQTVEQLTFSEQGVEAIFHRKALRAELKTAVQTNFGESRETLAATKAHLEHLVTNADALPKGDTQFLALTSEAFRFAKQRTAAGADPVEENRAAILALGILLGHARVATLAGSLGDSELLEAAERYTGKVTLRGRRDLTRHFYVSAALAVFTNDLVSDGAGLLKEEIDSGQGGSGFSFADLMADRAGTRFAVAATQHEGTARRTQQLISAGISIDDIFSSAEDLPEGISATQFQEEFGGVNGPKYNAICEEMDRRLDTCQLLVIHES
;
A
#
# COMPACT_ATOMS: atom_id res chain seq x y z
N MET A 1 72.93 79.18 -38.93
CA MET A 1 71.58 79.75 -38.71
C MET A 1 70.60 78.66 -39.16
N HIS A 2 70.01 77.95 -38.17
CA HIS A 2 69.05 76.82 -38.24
C HIS A 2 69.43 75.61 -39.13
N ASP A 3 69.91 74.45 -38.66
CA ASP A 3 69.52 73.56 -37.54
C ASP A 3 68.17 72.85 -37.77
N TRP A 4 68.20 71.62 -38.30
CA TRP A 4 67.74 70.38 -37.63
C TRP A 4 67.68 69.16 -38.57
N GLU A 5 68.25 68.07 -38.08
CA GLU A 5 68.23 66.70 -38.60
C GLU A 5 66.81 66.12 -38.72
N LEU A 6 66.59 65.18 -39.66
CA LEU A 6 66.23 63.79 -39.35
C LEU A 6 65.83 62.97 -40.59
N GLU A 7 66.69 62.00 -40.86
CA GLU A 7 66.48 60.76 -41.62
C GLU A 7 65.18 60.03 -41.23
N ARG A 8 64.26 59.78 -42.17
CA ARG A 8 63.29 58.67 -42.07
C ARG A 8 63.00 58.03 -43.42
N ARG A 9 63.41 56.76 -43.54
CA ARG A 9 63.02 55.81 -44.59
C ARG A 9 61.49 55.63 -44.64
N PRO A 10 60.86 55.53 -45.82
CA PRO A 10 59.46 55.12 -45.91
C PRO A 10 59.35 53.60 -45.72
N LYS A 11 58.66 53.18 -44.65
CA LYS A 11 58.15 51.81 -44.48
C LYS A 11 56.97 51.62 -45.42
N VAL A 12 57.03 50.57 -46.25
CA VAL A 12 55.94 50.11 -47.09
C VAL A 12 54.79 49.62 -46.20
N GLU A 13 53.74 50.43 -46.12
CA GLU A 13 52.45 50.13 -45.49
C GLU A 13 51.76 49.02 -46.31
N LYS A 14 51.66 47.81 -45.75
CA LYS A 14 50.82 46.74 -46.34
C LYS A 14 49.35 47.16 -46.23
N LEU A 15 48.76 47.52 -47.36
CA LEU A 15 47.31 47.69 -47.56
C LEU A 15 46.53 46.48 -46.99
N ARG A 16 45.94 46.65 -45.81
CA ARG A 16 44.82 45.80 -45.35
C ARG A 16 43.57 46.24 -46.10
N GLN A 17 43.16 45.45 -47.08
CA GLN A 17 41.80 45.54 -47.63
C GLN A 17 40.79 45.30 -46.50
N PRO A 18 39.72 46.11 -46.36
CA PRO A 18 38.66 45.82 -45.42
C PRO A 18 37.85 44.62 -45.95
N ARG A 19 37.87 43.51 -45.21
CA ARG A 19 36.88 42.44 -45.38
C ARG A 19 35.51 43.04 -45.03
N GLU A 20 34.68 43.27 -46.03
CA GLU A 20 33.25 43.46 -45.83
C GLU A 20 32.67 42.23 -45.12
N GLN A 21 32.53 42.31 -43.79
CA GLN A 21 31.66 41.42 -43.05
C GLN A 21 30.23 41.85 -43.37
N ARG A 22 29.58 41.16 -44.31
CA ARG A 22 28.12 41.21 -44.46
C ARG A 22 27.47 40.72 -43.17
N ILE A 23 27.18 41.64 -42.25
CA ILE A 23 26.30 41.38 -41.11
C ILE A 23 24.90 41.21 -41.70
N THR A 24 24.48 39.96 -41.84
CA THR A 24 23.13 39.63 -42.30
C THR A 24 22.23 39.73 -41.07
N VAL A 25 21.55 40.87 -40.90
CA VAL A 25 20.61 41.09 -39.79
C VAL A 25 19.34 40.29 -40.08
N TYR A 26 19.20 39.13 -39.46
CA TYR A 26 17.94 38.39 -39.45
C TYR A 26 16.97 39.04 -38.45
N PRO A 27 15.69 39.25 -38.78
CA PRO A 27 14.70 39.74 -37.83
C PRO A 27 14.55 38.72 -36.69
N ALA A 28 14.62 39.20 -35.45
CA ALA A 28 14.61 38.38 -34.21
C ALA A 28 13.43 37.38 -34.14
N SER A 29 12.30 37.72 -34.75
CA SER A 29 11.11 36.86 -34.86
C SER A 29 11.35 35.58 -35.67
N SER A 30 12.12 35.64 -36.75
CA SER A 30 12.46 34.48 -37.57
C SER A 30 13.45 33.52 -36.88
N LEU A 31 14.28 34.07 -36.00
CA LEU A 31 15.30 33.35 -35.24
C LEU A 31 14.68 32.53 -34.09
N ILE A 32 13.73 33.15 -33.39
CA ILE A 32 12.95 32.51 -32.31
C ILE A 32 12.10 31.37 -32.89
N LEU A 33 11.44 31.60 -34.03
CA LEU A 33 10.59 30.60 -34.67
C LEU A 33 11.37 29.37 -35.14
N ARG A 34 12.59 29.55 -35.69
CA ARG A 34 13.48 28.45 -36.12
C ARG A 34 14.10 27.68 -34.95
N PHE A 35 14.35 28.35 -33.82
CA PHE A 35 14.81 27.71 -32.58
C PHE A 35 13.72 26.85 -31.94
N ILE A 36 12.48 27.35 -31.95
CA ILE A 36 11.29 26.62 -31.46
C ILE A 36 11.04 25.39 -32.33
N THR A 37 11.07 25.50 -33.66
CA THR A 37 10.83 24.36 -34.56
C THR A 37 11.93 23.32 -34.51
N GLY A 38 13.21 23.71 -34.39
CA GLY A 38 14.32 22.77 -34.22
C GLY A 38 14.29 22.01 -32.88
N SER A 39 13.90 22.70 -31.80
CA SER A 39 13.75 22.08 -30.48
C SER A 39 12.52 21.16 -30.41
N LEU A 40 11.41 21.53 -31.05
CA LEU A 40 10.22 20.67 -31.18
C LEU A 40 10.50 19.41 -32.01
N LEU A 41 11.28 19.53 -33.09
CA LEU A 41 11.65 18.40 -33.94
C LEU A 41 12.54 17.39 -33.21
N LEU A 42 13.52 17.86 -32.43
CA LEU A 42 14.35 17.02 -31.56
C LEU A 42 13.53 16.40 -30.40
N MET A 43 12.52 17.11 -29.88
CA MET A 43 11.60 16.60 -28.88
C MET A 43 10.71 15.48 -29.46
N LEU A 44 10.18 15.65 -30.68
CA LEU A 44 9.39 14.64 -31.40
C LEU A 44 10.21 13.39 -31.78
N LEU A 45 11.46 13.58 -32.23
CA LEU A 45 12.40 12.48 -32.48
C LEU A 45 12.79 11.73 -31.20
N GLY A 46 12.92 12.45 -30.06
CA GLY A 46 13.10 11.85 -28.75
C GLY A 46 11.88 11.05 -28.29
N LEU A 47 10.67 11.58 -28.44
CA LEU A 47 9.42 10.90 -28.10
C LEU A 47 9.26 9.57 -28.88
N LEU A 48 9.52 9.57 -30.18
CA LEU A 48 9.47 8.37 -31.04
C LEU A 48 10.54 7.31 -30.69
N TYR A 49 11.72 7.74 -30.23
CA TYR A 49 12.83 6.83 -29.89
C TYR A 49 12.75 6.27 -28.46
N PHE A 50 11.99 6.91 -27.56
CA PHE A 50 11.92 6.52 -26.14
C PHE A 50 10.68 5.71 -25.74
N ASP A 51 9.58 5.75 -26.51
CA ASP A 51 8.45 4.82 -26.33
C ASP A 51 8.82 3.36 -26.64
N THR A 52 9.94 3.12 -27.34
CA THR A 52 10.45 1.78 -27.70
C THR A 52 11.48 1.21 -26.72
N LEU A 53 11.97 2.00 -25.77
CA LEU A 53 12.98 1.56 -24.80
C LEU A 53 12.45 0.61 -23.71
N PRO A 54 11.26 0.82 -23.10
CA PRO A 54 10.69 -0.11 -22.12
C PRO A 54 10.40 -1.50 -22.71
N THR A 55 10.03 -1.56 -23.99
CA THR A 55 9.73 -2.79 -24.73
C THR A 55 10.98 -3.55 -25.16
N LEU A 56 12.09 -2.86 -25.46
CA LEU A 56 13.39 -3.50 -25.77
C LEU A 56 14.07 -4.14 -24.55
N PHE A 57 13.79 -3.68 -23.32
CA PHE A 57 14.35 -4.21 -22.08
C PHE A 57 13.40 -5.13 -21.30
N GLY A 58 12.21 -5.43 -21.83
CA GLY A 58 11.25 -6.35 -21.21
C GLY A 58 10.58 -5.82 -19.94
N TRP A 59 10.43 -4.50 -19.80
CA TRP A 59 9.90 -3.87 -18.58
C TRP A 59 8.38 -3.68 -18.68
N GLN A 60 7.62 -4.64 -18.15
CA GLN A 60 6.18 -4.48 -17.93
C GLN A 60 5.93 -3.76 -16.59
N ALA A 61 5.00 -2.81 -16.57
CA ALA A 61 4.61 -2.07 -15.37
C ALA A 61 3.68 -2.94 -14.50
N PRO A 62 4.05 -3.26 -13.25
CA PRO A 62 3.15 -3.95 -12.33
C PRO A 62 2.00 -3.04 -11.86
N SER A 63 0.82 -3.63 -11.62
CA SER A 63 -0.37 -2.93 -11.11
C SER A 63 -0.15 -2.35 -9.71
N ILE A 64 -0.94 -1.34 -9.33
CA ILE A 64 -0.86 -0.66 -8.02
C ILE A 64 -0.99 -1.65 -6.84
N VAL A 65 -1.67 -2.80 -7.05
CA VAL A 65 -1.84 -3.86 -6.05
C VAL A 65 -0.53 -4.57 -5.70
N SER A 66 0.38 -4.75 -6.65
CA SER A 66 1.72 -5.31 -6.39
C SER A 66 2.64 -4.36 -5.61
N GLN A 67 2.31 -3.07 -5.54
CA GLN A 67 3.12 -2.05 -4.86
C GLN A 67 2.96 -2.09 -3.34
N PHE A 68 1.85 -2.62 -2.82
CA PHE A 68 1.65 -2.83 -1.38
C PHE A 68 2.31 -4.12 -0.89
N GLY A 69 2.29 -5.20 -1.68
CA GLY A 69 3.01 -6.43 -1.37
C GLY A 69 4.53 -6.25 -1.32
N GLU A 70 5.11 -5.44 -2.22
CA GLU A 70 6.55 -5.15 -2.19
C GLU A 70 6.98 -4.21 -1.04
N ALA A 71 6.06 -3.46 -0.44
CA ALA A 71 6.35 -2.58 0.71
C ALA A 71 6.77 -3.37 1.98
N LEU A 72 6.49 -4.69 2.02
CA LEU A 72 6.95 -5.61 3.06
C LEU A 72 8.47 -5.91 2.96
N HIS A 73 9.12 -5.55 1.85
CA HIS A 73 10.57 -5.66 1.65
C HIS A 73 11.19 -4.28 1.33
N PRO A 74 11.55 -3.47 2.35
CA PRO A 74 11.93 -2.07 2.17
C PRO A 74 13.15 -1.85 1.26
N GLY A 75 14.06 -2.83 1.19
CA GLY A 75 15.19 -2.81 0.25
C GLY A 75 14.74 -2.90 -1.21
N ARG A 76 13.81 -3.79 -1.53
CA ARG A 76 13.28 -3.93 -2.90
C ARG A 76 12.38 -2.77 -3.26
N TRP A 77 11.47 -2.36 -2.38
CA TRP A 77 10.62 -1.18 -2.61
C TRP A 77 11.45 0.09 -2.86
N LEU A 78 12.49 0.35 -2.05
CA LEU A 78 13.36 1.50 -2.23
C LEU A 78 14.14 1.39 -3.55
N ILE A 79 14.61 0.21 -3.94
CA ILE A 79 15.30 -0.01 -5.21
C ILE A 79 14.34 0.22 -6.38
N THR A 80 13.13 -0.35 -6.38
CA THR A 80 12.12 -0.20 -7.44
C THR A 80 11.67 1.27 -7.54
N PHE A 81 11.45 1.93 -6.40
CA PHE A 81 11.11 3.36 -6.32
C PHE A 81 12.23 4.25 -6.85
N LEU A 82 13.47 4.02 -6.40
CA LEU A 82 14.65 4.75 -6.87
C LEU A 82 14.87 4.49 -8.37
N GLN A 83 14.72 3.26 -8.86
CA GLN A 83 14.81 2.92 -10.28
C GLN A 83 13.76 3.65 -11.11
N ARG A 84 12.50 3.68 -10.66
CA ARG A 84 11.40 4.37 -11.35
C ARG A 84 11.61 5.90 -11.37
N ILE A 85 12.03 6.48 -10.25
CA ILE A 85 12.41 7.91 -10.19
C ILE A 85 13.59 8.18 -11.12
N SER A 86 14.60 7.30 -11.13
CA SER A 86 15.79 7.44 -11.98
C SER A 86 15.40 7.46 -13.45
N VAL A 87 14.64 6.48 -13.91
CA VAL A 87 14.19 6.36 -15.30
C VAL A 87 13.32 7.57 -15.70
N ASN A 88 12.44 8.02 -14.82
CA ASN A 88 11.57 9.17 -15.06
C ASN A 88 12.32 10.51 -15.04
N LEU A 89 13.42 10.64 -14.30
CA LEU A 89 14.19 11.88 -14.21
C LEU A 89 15.26 11.99 -15.30
N ILE A 90 15.83 10.86 -15.76
CA ILE A 90 16.89 10.83 -16.78
C ILE A 90 16.46 11.52 -18.08
N GLN A 91 15.22 11.34 -18.52
CA GLN A 91 14.70 12.00 -19.73
C GLN A 91 14.76 13.53 -19.64
N TYR A 92 14.49 14.11 -18.48
CA TYR A 92 14.56 15.56 -18.26
C TYR A 92 16.02 16.04 -18.19
N VAL A 93 16.92 15.23 -17.61
CA VAL A 93 18.38 15.50 -17.65
C VAL A 93 18.88 15.51 -19.10
N VAL A 94 18.49 14.54 -19.92
CA VAL A 94 18.86 14.47 -21.35
C VAL A 94 18.29 15.67 -22.11
N LEU A 95 17.02 16.01 -21.87
CA LEU A 95 16.37 17.17 -22.47
C LEU A 95 17.11 18.48 -22.14
N GLY A 96 17.51 18.66 -20.89
CA GLY A 96 18.34 19.79 -20.46
C GLY A 96 19.69 19.85 -21.17
N GLY A 97 20.35 18.70 -21.32
CA GLY A 97 21.62 18.60 -22.03
C GLY A 97 21.52 18.91 -23.53
N LEU A 98 20.51 18.36 -24.21
CA LEU A 98 20.26 18.63 -25.62
C LEU A 98 19.93 20.11 -25.86
N THR A 99 19.07 20.68 -25.02
CA THR A 99 18.69 22.11 -25.10
C THR A 99 19.91 23.01 -24.97
N TYR A 100 20.80 22.72 -24.01
CA TYR A 100 22.04 23.48 -23.85
C TYR A 100 23.02 23.27 -25.01
N THR A 101 23.12 22.06 -25.56
CA THR A 101 23.98 21.73 -26.71
C THR A 101 23.57 22.52 -27.95
N VAL A 102 22.27 22.53 -28.27
CA VAL A 102 21.71 23.31 -29.38
C VAL A 102 22.00 24.81 -29.18
N TYR A 103 21.74 25.33 -27.97
CA TYR A 103 22.06 26.72 -27.63
C TYR A 103 23.54 27.06 -27.83
N HIS A 104 24.44 26.19 -27.37
CA HIS A 104 25.88 26.40 -27.46
C HIS A 104 26.39 26.35 -28.91
N LEU A 105 25.93 25.38 -29.71
CA LEU A 105 26.27 25.27 -31.13
C LEU A 105 25.76 26.46 -31.93
N HIS A 106 24.53 26.92 -31.65
CA HIS A 106 23.96 28.11 -32.29
C HIS A 106 24.75 29.38 -31.95
N LYS A 107 25.12 29.57 -30.68
CA LYS A 107 25.97 30.69 -30.24
C LYS A 107 27.33 30.68 -30.94
N ARG A 108 27.93 29.49 -31.13
CA ARG A 108 29.21 29.33 -31.82
C ARG A 108 29.12 29.61 -33.32
N ALA A 109 28.02 29.24 -33.96
CA ALA A 109 27.79 29.47 -35.39
C ALA A 109 27.63 30.96 -35.75
N GLN A 110 27.12 31.78 -34.83
CA GLN A 110 26.89 33.21 -35.10
C GLN A 110 28.11 34.12 -34.80
N GLN A 111 29.25 33.59 -34.35
CA GLN A 111 30.45 34.38 -33.97
C GLN A 111 30.15 35.60 -33.06
N VAL A 112 29.09 35.53 -32.25
CA VAL A 112 28.66 36.67 -31.43
C VAL A 112 29.53 36.76 -30.17
N THR A 113 30.50 37.68 -30.17
CA THR A 113 31.15 38.20 -28.97
C THR A 113 30.31 39.33 -28.40
N PHE A 114 29.22 39.00 -27.70
CA PHE A 114 28.54 39.96 -26.83
C PHE A 114 28.44 39.40 -25.40
N VAL A 115 28.78 40.29 -24.47
CA VAL A 115 28.71 40.29 -23.00
C VAL A 115 28.02 39.09 -22.37
N ASP A 116 28.76 38.36 -21.55
CA ASP A 116 28.40 37.55 -20.37
C ASP A 116 26.91 37.26 -20.06
N VAL A 117 26.14 36.80 -21.06
CA VAL A 117 24.77 36.31 -20.83
C VAL A 117 24.89 34.94 -20.15
N ARG A 118 24.88 34.98 -18.82
CA ARG A 118 24.70 33.85 -17.90
C ARG A 118 23.57 32.93 -18.38
N ARG A 119 23.59 31.67 -17.94
CA ARG A 119 22.66 30.54 -18.21
C ARG A 119 21.13 30.84 -18.17
N ARG A 120 20.72 32.05 -17.81
CA ARG A 120 19.34 32.52 -17.60
C ARG A 120 18.36 32.28 -18.76
N PRO A 121 18.68 32.49 -20.05
CA PRO A 121 17.70 32.26 -21.11
C PRO A 121 17.40 30.77 -21.28
N VAL A 122 18.42 29.90 -21.22
CA VAL A 122 18.23 28.43 -21.36
C VAL A 122 17.38 27.86 -20.23
N LEU A 123 17.51 28.40 -19.01
CA LEU A 123 16.72 27.99 -17.86
C LEU A 123 15.26 28.46 -17.99
N LEU A 124 15.01 29.71 -18.40
CA LEU A 124 13.66 30.24 -18.60
C LEU A 124 12.91 29.55 -19.76
N PHE A 125 13.59 29.24 -20.87
CA PHE A 125 12.98 28.55 -22.01
C PHE A 125 12.80 27.05 -21.80
N GLY A 126 13.46 26.44 -20.79
CA GLY A 126 13.36 25.02 -20.45
C GLY A 126 12.06 24.63 -19.74
N LEU A 127 11.34 25.59 -19.17
CA LEU A 127 10.10 25.37 -18.42
C LEU A 127 8.96 24.87 -19.32
N ALA A 128 8.83 25.41 -20.54
CA ALA A 128 7.80 25.00 -21.50
C ALA A 128 7.98 23.56 -22.03
N PRO A 129 9.17 23.11 -22.47
CA PRO A 129 9.40 21.70 -22.81
C PRO A 129 9.17 20.74 -21.63
N CYS A 130 9.56 21.12 -20.41
CA CYS A 130 9.30 20.31 -19.22
C CYS A 130 7.79 20.17 -18.95
N LEU A 131 7.04 21.26 -19.12
CA LEU A 131 5.59 21.27 -18.96
C LEU A 131 4.89 20.43 -20.03
N ILE A 132 5.27 20.55 -21.30
CA ILE A 132 4.69 19.77 -22.40
C ILE A 132 4.95 18.27 -22.20
N LEU A 133 6.20 17.89 -21.88
CA LEU A 133 6.56 16.47 -21.68
C LEU A 133 5.85 15.87 -20.46
N ALA A 134 5.69 16.66 -19.39
CA ALA A 134 4.96 16.25 -18.20
C ALA A 134 3.45 16.11 -18.48
N CYS A 135 2.84 17.01 -19.27
CA CYS A 135 1.44 16.90 -19.69
C CYS A 135 1.17 15.66 -20.55
N VAL A 136 2.04 15.37 -21.52
CA VAL A 136 1.90 14.21 -22.42
C VAL A 136 1.94 12.89 -21.64
N ARG A 137 2.75 12.83 -20.58
CA ARG A 137 2.90 11.61 -19.78
C ARG A 137 1.82 11.43 -18.73
N ALA A 138 1.30 12.51 -18.17
CA ALA A 138 0.31 12.47 -17.10
C ALA A 138 -1.13 12.31 -17.61
N SER A 139 -1.35 12.24 -18.93
CA SER A 139 -2.70 12.27 -19.54
C SER A 139 -3.57 13.42 -19.01
N GLY A 140 -2.96 14.55 -18.66
CA GLY A 140 -3.58 15.65 -17.91
C GLY A 140 -2.57 16.71 -17.44
N MET A 141 -3.04 17.73 -16.70
CA MET A 141 -2.18 18.78 -16.15
C MET A 141 -1.27 18.21 -15.04
N PRO A 142 0.07 18.32 -15.16
CA PRO A 142 0.99 17.82 -14.14
C PRO A 142 0.88 18.67 -12.86
N ASN A 143 0.89 18.00 -11.71
CA ASN A 143 0.91 18.69 -10.42
C ASN A 143 2.22 19.49 -10.24
N LEU A 144 2.20 20.52 -9.39
CA LEU A 144 3.35 21.42 -9.19
C LEU A 144 4.63 20.68 -8.73
N LEU A 145 4.49 19.60 -7.96
CA LEU A 145 5.59 18.78 -7.50
C LEU A 145 6.27 17.99 -8.64
N SER A 146 5.49 17.37 -9.54
CA SER A 146 6.01 16.68 -10.71
C SER A 146 6.69 17.65 -11.69
N LEU A 147 6.12 18.84 -11.86
CA LEU A 147 6.71 19.86 -12.72
C LEU A 147 8.02 20.42 -12.14
N SER A 148 8.06 20.70 -10.84
CA SER A 148 9.27 21.19 -10.16
C SER A 148 10.40 20.15 -10.14
N THR A 149 10.09 18.88 -9.90
CA THR A 149 11.05 17.78 -9.97
C THR A 149 11.59 17.57 -11.40
N ALA A 150 10.71 17.62 -12.40
CA ALA A 150 11.10 17.59 -13.82
C ALA A 150 12.03 18.76 -14.18
N TYR A 151 11.68 19.97 -13.77
CA TYR A 151 12.49 21.16 -14.02
C TYR A 151 13.85 21.12 -13.31
N PHE A 152 13.91 20.58 -12.10
CA PHE A 152 15.17 20.39 -11.38
C PHE A 152 16.11 19.42 -12.12
N ALA A 153 15.59 18.30 -12.62
CA ALA A 153 16.36 17.36 -13.44
C ALA A 153 16.83 17.98 -14.77
N PHE A 154 15.98 18.79 -15.41
CA PHE A 154 16.38 19.61 -16.57
C PHE A 154 17.57 20.52 -16.24
N CYS A 155 17.54 21.21 -15.10
CA CYS A 155 18.64 22.08 -14.67
C CYS A 155 19.95 21.30 -14.45
N ILE A 156 19.89 20.09 -13.92
CA ILE A 156 21.05 19.19 -13.79
C ILE A 156 21.65 18.88 -15.16
N GLY A 157 20.80 18.55 -16.14
CA GLY A 157 21.21 18.29 -17.53
C GLY A 157 21.95 19.46 -18.19
N VAL A 158 21.39 20.66 -18.03
CA VAL A 158 22.02 21.92 -18.47
C VAL A 158 23.36 22.13 -17.76
N TRP A 159 23.43 21.87 -16.45
CA TRP A 159 24.64 22.08 -15.66
C TRP A 159 25.78 21.15 -16.10
N ILE A 160 25.53 19.85 -16.24
CA ILE A 160 26.49 18.83 -16.69
C ILE A 160 27.02 19.20 -18.07
N THR A 161 26.12 19.43 -19.02
CA THR A 161 26.47 19.70 -20.42
C THR A 161 27.21 21.03 -20.57
N SER A 162 26.85 22.04 -19.77
CA SER A 162 27.60 23.30 -19.75
C SER A 162 29.02 23.18 -19.22
N ALA A 163 29.30 22.23 -18.33
CA ALA A 163 30.67 21.97 -17.90
C ALA A 163 31.48 21.25 -18.97
N PHE A 164 30.84 20.33 -19.70
CA PHE A 164 31.47 19.63 -20.82
C PHE A 164 32.00 20.60 -21.89
N PHE A 165 31.19 21.58 -22.30
CA PHE A 165 31.59 22.60 -23.26
C PHE A 165 32.63 23.63 -22.74
N ARG A 166 32.83 23.73 -21.42
CA ARG A 166 33.85 24.60 -20.79
C ARG A 166 35.22 23.93 -20.65
N GLY A 167 35.36 22.66 -21.02
CA GLY A 167 36.63 21.93 -21.06
C GLY A 167 36.95 21.11 -19.80
N ARG A 168 38.05 20.33 -19.85
CA ARG A 168 38.40 19.30 -18.85
C ARG A 168 38.48 19.81 -17.41
N ARG A 169 38.94 21.05 -17.19
CA ARG A 169 38.99 21.67 -15.85
C ARG A 169 37.60 21.90 -15.25
N ALA A 170 36.62 22.30 -16.07
CA ALA A 170 35.25 22.52 -15.62
C ALA A 170 34.54 21.19 -15.28
N ILE A 171 34.87 20.11 -16.00
CA ILE A 171 34.40 18.76 -15.69
C ILE A 171 35.03 18.27 -14.38
N ALA A 172 36.33 18.47 -14.16
CA ALA A 172 37.00 18.12 -12.91
C ALA A 172 36.40 18.84 -11.70
N TRP A 173 35.94 20.09 -11.86
CA TRP A 173 35.24 20.85 -10.82
C TRP A 173 33.78 20.44 -10.57
N LEU A 174 33.14 19.67 -11.48
CA LEU A 174 31.80 19.14 -11.21
C LEU A 174 31.80 18.07 -10.11
N ILE A 175 32.83 17.23 -10.07
CA ILE A 175 32.94 16.13 -9.11
C ILE A 175 32.85 16.64 -7.66
N PRO A 176 33.66 17.62 -7.20
CA PRO A 176 33.53 18.15 -5.85
C PRO A 176 32.23 18.94 -5.64
N GLN A 177 31.66 19.55 -6.68
CA GLN A 177 30.36 20.25 -6.57
C GLN A 177 29.22 19.27 -6.30
N PHE A 178 29.13 18.18 -7.07
CA PHE A 178 28.14 17.12 -6.81
C PHE A 178 28.40 16.43 -5.49
N ALA A 179 29.66 16.13 -5.13
CA ALA A 179 29.99 15.57 -3.83
C ALA A 179 29.52 16.49 -2.67
N SER A 180 29.77 17.80 -2.77
CA SER A 180 29.30 18.77 -1.77
C SER A 180 27.78 18.86 -1.69
N LEU A 181 27.09 18.83 -2.84
CA LEU A 181 25.63 18.82 -2.91
C LEU A 181 25.06 17.55 -2.26
N THR A 182 25.66 16.39 -2.54
CA THR A 182 25.28 15.12 -1.92
C THR A 182 25.48 15.16 -0.42
N VAL A 183 26.60 15.70 0.07
CA VAL A 183 26.85 15.86 1.52
C VAL A 183 25.83 16.80 2.16
N VAL A 184 25.50 17.92 1.52
CA VAL A 184 24.50 18.86 2.02
C VAL A 184 23.11 18.23 2.05
N LEU A 185 22.70 17.53 0.98
CA LEU A 185 21.42 16.84 0.92
C LEU A 185 21.34 15.70 1.95
N PHE A 186 22.42 14.96 2.13
CA PHE A 186 22.52 13.93 3.16
C PHE A 186 22.43 14.53 4.56
N GLY A 187 23.17 15.61 4.83
CA GLY A 187 23.10 16.33 6.10
C GLY A 187 21.72 16.90 6.39
N LEU A 188 21.04 17.46 5.39
CA LEU A 188 19.64 17.89 5.50
C LEU A 188 18.70 16.72 5.78
N GLY A 189 18.90 15.57 5.13
CA GLY A 189 18.14 14.35 5.39
C GLY A 189 18.32 13.84 6.82
N VAL A 190 19.55 13.79 7.31
CA VAL A 190 19.86 13.44 8.70
C VAL A 190 19.22 14.44 9.66
N LEU A 191 19.33 15.75 9.38
CA LEU A 191 18.70 16.78 10.18
C LEU A 191 17.17 16.60 10.23
N CYS A 192 16.52 16.38 9.09
CA CYS A 192 15.08 16.10 9.04
C CYS A 192 14.73 14.88 9.89
N LEU A 193 15.48 13.77 9.77
CA LEU A 193 15.26 12.56 10.57
C LEU A 193 15.41 12.83 12.07
N THR A 194 16.43 13.60 12.48
CA THR A 194 16.62 13.96 13.90
C THR A 194 15.54 14.89 14.46
N LEU A 195 14.92 15.69 13.59
CA LEU A 195 13.86 16.62 14.01
C LEU A 195 12.48 15.93 14.03
N THR A 196 12.25 14.90 13.22
CA THR A 196 10.97 14.19 13.17
C THR A 196 10.91 12.99 14.11
N LEU A 197 12.03 12.31 14.34
CA LEU A 197 12.09 11.12 15.19
C LEU A 197 12.29 11.48 16.66
N SER A 198 11.56 10.78 17.52
CA SER A 198 11.61 10.89 18.97
C SER A 198 12.04 9.56 19.59
N SER A 199 12.74 9.65 20.72
CA SER A 199 13.12 8.48 21.53
C SER A 199 11.96 7.96 22.40
N LYS A 200 10.96 8.80 22.66
CA LYS A 200 9.82 8.46 23.52
C LYS A 200 8.49 8.74 22.79
N PRO A 201 7.47 7.89 23.01
CA PRO A 201 6.13 8.20 22.53
C PRO A 201 5.59 9.44 23.24
N LEU A 202 4.58 10.07 22.65
CA LEU A 202 3.79 11.08 23.36
C LEU A 202 3.14 10.46 24.61
N SER A 203 2.90 11.28 25.63
CA SER A 203 2.23 10.85 26.84
C SER A 203 0.73 10.75 26.58
N PHE A 204 0.27 9.54 26.26
CA PHE A 204 -1.14 9.24 26.04
C PHE A 204 -1.82 8.79 27.32
N ASN A 205 -3.10 9.11 27.46
CA ASN A 205 -3.98 8.55 28.47
C ASN A 205 -5.04 7.65 27.81
N VAL A 206 -4.59 6.72 26.96
CA VAL A 206 -5.47 5.85 26.18
C VAL A 206 -5.78 4.60 27.00
N PRO A 207 -7.06 4.28 27.28
CA PRO A 207 -7.44 3.06 27.95
C PRO A 207 -7.01 1.82 27.14
N PRO A 208 -6.51 0.75 27.78
CA PRO A 208 -6.23 -0.49 27.06
C PRO A 208 -7.52 -1.02 26.43
N VAL A 209 -7.49 -1.33 25.14
CA VAL A 209 -8.65 -1.87 24.42
C VAL A 209 -8.96 -3.26 24.95
N ALA A 210 -9.93 -3.38 25.86
CA ALA A 210 -10.39 -4.69 26.32
C ALA A 210 -11.33 -5.31 25.28
N PRO A 211 -11.44 -6.65 25.20
CA PRO A 211 -12.43 -7.32 24.34
C PRO A 211 -13.87 -6.83 24.57
N GLN A 212 -14.19 -6.44 25.81
CA GLN A 212 -15.50 -5.88 26.19
C GLN A 212 -15.76 -4.51 25.54
N ASP A 213 -14.72 -3.72 25.31
CA ASP A 213 -14.82 -2.40 24.67
C ASP A 213 -15.14 -2.56 23.18
N LYS A 214 -14.54 -3.55 22.50
CA LYS A 214 -14.87 -3.90 21.11
C LYS A 214 -16.34 -4.30 20.96
N ALA A 215 -16.86 -5.11 21.89
CA ALA A 215 -18.27 -5.49 21.91
C ALA A 215 -19.20 -4.29 22.20
N ARG A 216 -18.79 -3.38 23.10
CA ARG A 216 -19.52 -2.14 23.41
C ARG A 216 -19.57 -1.21 22.19
N LEU A 217 -18.46 -1.03 21.48
CA LEU A 217 -18.40 -0.24 20.25
C LEU A 217 -19.26 -0.85 19.14
N ALA A 218 -19.19 -2.17 18.96
CA ALA A 218 -20.05 -2.86 18.01
C ALA A 218 -21.54 -2.64 18.33
N LYS A 219 -21.90 -2.55 19.62
CA LYS A 219 -23.26 -2.19 20.06
C LYS A 219 -23.58 -0.72 19.81
N ALA A 220 -22.67 0.20 20.11
CA ALA A 220 -22.83 1.65 19.89
C ALA A 220 -23.03 1.97 18.41
N VAL A 221 -22.19 1.42 17.53
CA VAL A 221 -22.30 1.57 16.07
C VAL A 221 -23.58 0.93 15.50
N ARG A 222 -24.15 -0.06 16.19
CA ARG A 222 -25.44 -0.68 15.82
C ARG A 222 -26.65 0.05 16.40
N ALA A 223 -26.47 0.81 17.48
CA ALA A 223 -27.51 1.55 18.19
C ALA A 223 -27.75 2.90 17.51
N THR A 224 -28.08 2.85 16.23
CA THR A 224 -28.46 4.00 15.43
C THR A 224 -29.93 4.34 15.64
N GLU A 225 -30.23 5.63 15.78
CA GLU A 225 -31.61 6.13 15.79
C GLU A 225 -32.10 6.25 14.35
N LYS A 226 -33.26 5.66 14.05
CA LYS A 226 -33.86 5.76 12.72
C LYS A 226 -34.59 7.09 12.58
N LEU A 227 -34.21 7.86 11.58
CA LEU A 227 -34.89 9.08 11.17
C LEU A 227 -35.85 8.77 10.00
N ASP A 228 -36.72 9.73 9.67
CA ASP A 228 -37.57 9.65 8.49
C ASP A 228 -36.71 9.56 7.20
N ASN A 229 -37.27 8.97 6.14
CA ASN A 229 -36.61 8.78 4.83
C ASN A 229 -35.43 7.79 4.78
N GLY A 230 -35.29 6.89 5.76
CA GLY A 230 -34.28 5.82 5.72
C GLY A 230 -32.86 6.29 6.03
N VAL A 231 -32.75 7.47 6.65
CA VAL A 231 -31.55 8.03 7.24
C VAL A 231 -31.42 7.52 8.68
N GLU A 232 -30.20 7.33 9.14
CA GLU A 232 -29.92 6.91 10.52
C GLU A 232 -28.97 7.90 11.19
N ARG A 233 -29.23 8.20 12.46
CA ARG A 233 -28.38 9.05 13.31
C ARG A 233 -27.52 8.17 14.19
N LEU A 234 -26.21 8.42 14.18
CA LEU A 234 -25.22 7.80 15.04
C LEU A 234 -24.58 8.89 15.90
N GLN A 235 -24.53 8.64 17.21
CA GLN A 235 -23.77 9.45 18.14
C GLN A 235 -22.64 8.59 18.71
N LEU A 236 -21.41 9.04 18.56
CA LEU A 236 -20.22 8.41 19.10
C LEU A 236 -19.58 9.38 20.09
N SER A 237 -19.23 8.90 21.27
CA SER A 237 -18.44 9.69 22.21
C SER A 237 -16.98 9.82 21.74
N GLU A 238 -16.24 10.77 22.30
CA GLU A 238 -14.78 10.90 22.10
C GLU A 238 -14.07 9.55 22.34
N HIS A 239 -14.45 8.87 23.43
CA HIS A 239 -13.94 7.54 23.76
C HIS A 239 -14.25 6.46 22.71
N ASP A 240 -15.43 6.50 22.07
CA ASP A 240 -15.76 5.55 21.01
C ASP A 240 -14.90 5.80 19.75
N VAL A 241 -14.56 7.05 19.47
CA VAL A 241 -13.68 7.41 18.35
C VAL A 241 -12.23 7.03 18.63
N ASP A 242 -11.74 7.25 19.85
CA ASP A 242 -10.44 6.74 20.28
C ASP A 242 -10.35 5.22 20.10
N LEU A 243 -11.41 4.50 20.45
CA LEU A 243 -11.46 3.04 20.31
C LEU A 243 -11.49 2.60 18.84
N ILE A 244 -12.20 3.32 17.97
CA ILE A 244 -12.18 3.09 16.51
C ILE A 244 -10.76 3.27 15.97
N LEU A 245 -10.08 4.34 16.38
CA LEU A 245 -8.72 4.63 15.94
C LEU A 245 -7.72 3.60 16.47
N ALA A 246 -7.81 3.25 17.75
CA ALA A 246 -6.99 2.21 18.37
C ALA A 246 -7.17 0.86 17.64
N THR A 247 -8.41 0.48 17.32
CA THR A 247 -8.71 -0.72 16.52
C THR A 247 -8.15 -0.59 15.09
N GLY A 248 -8.18 0.62 14.50
CA GLY A 248 -7.56 0.89 13.20
C GLY A 248 -6.03 0.74 13.21
N PHE A 249 -5.36 1.17 14.28
CA PHE A 249 -3.91 1.03 14.43
C PHE A 249 -3.47 -0.42 14.61
N GLU A 250 -4.27 -1.28 15.26
CA GLU A 250 -4.01 -2.72 15.30
C GLU A 250 -3.92 -3.37 13.89
N ARG A 251 -4.56 -2.76 12.89
CA ARG A 251 -4.54 -3.24 11.49
C ARG A 251 -3.33 -2.74 10.69
N LEU A 252 -2.63 -1.73 11.19
CA LEU A 252 -1.43 -1.20 10.54
C LEU A 252 -0.22 -2.03 11.00
N PRO A 253 0.80 -2.22 10.14
CA PRO A 253 2.04 -2.92 10.52
C PRO A 253 2.91 -2.14 11.53
N LEU A 254 2.39 -1.05 12.09
CA LEU A 254 3.06 -0.13 12.99
C LEU A 254 2.28 -0.06 14.31
N ASP A 255 2.97 -0.33 15.42
CA ASP A 255 2.42 -0.14 16.76
C ASP A 255 2.19 1.37 17.00
N GLY A 256 0.93 1.75 17.10
CA GLY A 256 0.49 3.14 17.09
C GLY A 256 -0.44 3.47 18.26
N LYS A 257 -0.30 4.68 18.79
CA LYS A 257 -1.21 5.24 19.80
C LYS A 257 -1.71 6.59 19.34
N ALA A 258 -3.00 6.84 19.51
CA ALA A 258 -3.60 8.12 19.22
C ALA A 258 -4.55 8.56 20.35
N ASP A 259 -4.67 9.87 20.52
CA ASP A 259 -5.61 10.55 21.40
C ASP A 259 -6.29 11.65 20.57
N VAL A 260 -7.62 11.66 20.55
CA VAL A 260 -8.39 12.64 19.78
C VAL A 260 -9.19 13.52 20.70
N GLN A 261 -9.05 14.82 20.52
CA GLN A 261 -9.75 15.85 21.28
C GLN A 261 -10.71 16.59 20.35
N MET A 262 -11.96 16.72 20.74
CA MET A 262 -13.00 17.33 19.91
C MET A 262 -13.57 18.56 20.58
N LYS A 263 -13.70 19.65 19.82
CA LYS A 263 -14.30 20.89 20.31
C LYS A 263 -14.96 21.67 19.18
N ASP A 264 -16.28 21.81 19.24
CA ASP A 264 -17.08 22.72 18.39
C ASP A 264 -16.63 22.78 16.91
N GLY A 265 -16.66 21.65 16.19
CA GLY A 265 -16.26 21.55 14.78
C GLY A 265 -14.75 21.41 14.53
N HIS A 266 -13.94 21.50 15.57
CA HIS A 266 -12.49 21.30 15.53
C HIS A 266 -12.11 19.93 16.09
N VAL A 267 -11.21 19.25 15.39
CA VAL A 267 -10.65 17.96 15.77
C VAL A 267 -9.15 18.13 15.97
N GLY A 268 -8.71 17.96 17.21
CA GLY A 268 -7.30 17.78 17.58
C GLY A 268 -6.95 16.30 17.62
N ALA A 269 -5.79 15.93 17.09
CA ALA A 269 -5.31 14.56 17.14
C ALA A 269 -3.81 14.51 17.45
N ASP A 270 -3.48 13.80 18.51
CA ASP A 270 -2.12 13.45 18.89
C ASP A 270 -1.87 11.99 18.53
N LEU A 271 -0.79 11.73 17.81
CA LEU A 271 -0.45 10.40 17.26
C LEU A 271 1.02 10.09 17.52
N SER A 272 1.31 8.86 17.93
CA SER A 272 2.66 8.33 18.05
C SER A 272 2.74 6.98 17.39
N LEU A 273 3.59 6.87 16.39
CA LEU A 273 3.83 5.65 15.62
C LEU A 273 5.21 5.11 15.96
N LYS A 274 5.29 3.87 16.40
CA LYS A 274 6.55 3.17 16.63
C LYS A 274 7.06 2.57 15.33
N LEU A 275 8.30 2.88 15.00
CA LEU A 275 8.98 2.28 13.86
C LEU A 275 9.32 0.81 14.16
N PRO A 276 9.18 -0.10 13.16
CA PRO A 276 9.37 -1.52 13.37
C PRO A 276 10.87 -1.89 13.44
N TRP A 277 11.76 -0.98 13.03
CA TRP A 277 13.20 -1.11 13.16
C TRP A 277 13.77 -0.07 14.11
N PRO A 278 14.80 -0.41 14.89
CA PRO A 278 15.52 0.56 15.70
C PRO A 278 16.26 1.54 14.79
N THR A 279 16.10 2.84 15.03
CA THR A 279 16.93 3.87 14.38
C THR A 279 17.79 4.59 15.42
N PRO A 280 18.99 5.05 15.06
CA PRO A 280 19.86 5.81 15.97
C PRO A 280 19.30 7.19 16.35
N PHE A 281 18.25 7.67 15.67
CA PHE A 281 17.67 9.00 15.86
C PHE A 281 16.36 8.99 16.68
N GLY A 282 15.79 7.81 16.94
CA GLY A 282 14.53 7.65 17.65
C GLY A 282 13.68 6.52 17.08
N GLN A 283 12.80 5.95 17.88
CA GLN A 283 11.93 4.85 17.46
C GLN A 283 10.48 5.30 17.23
N PHE A 284 10.15 6.56 17.51
CA PHE A 284 8.79 7.06 17.44
C PHE A 284 8.68 8.25 16.49
N ILE A 285 7.65 8.25 15.66
CA ILE A 285 7.19 9.43 14.93
C ILE A 285 6.00 9.98 15.69
N ASN A 286 6.20 11.14 16.31
CA ASN A 286 5.13 11.83 17.03
C ASN A 286 4.55 12.89 16.10
N SER A 287 3.23 12.96 15.98
CA SER A 287 2.55 14.00 15.23
C SER A 287 1.39 14.55 16.02
N GLN A 288 1.25 15.87 16.01
CA GLN A 288 0.17 16.59 16.69
C GLN A 288 -0.49 17.50 15.66
N GLY A 289 -1.80 17.40 15.51
CA GLY A 289 -2.55 18.11 14.50
C GLY A 289 -3.84 18.68 15.03
N ALA A 290 -4.31 19.76 14.42
CA ALA A 290 -5.66 20.28 14.60
C ALA A 290 -6.23 20.65 13.23
N CYS A 291 -7.48 20.26 12.99
CA CYS A 291 -8.21 20.60 11.78
C CYS A 291 -9.67 20.92 12.07
N GLU A 292 -10.27 21.74 11.22
CA GLU A 292 -11.71 21.87 11.08
C GLU A 292 -12.17 20.78 10.09
N LEU A 293 -13.11 19.95 10.54
CA LEU A 293 -13.66 18.85 9.77
C LEU A 293 -15.19 18.86 9.91
N ALA A 294 -15.90 18.95 8.79
CA ALA A 294 -17.36 18.85 8.78
C ALA A 294 -17.82 18.26 7.44
N VAL A 295 -18.97 17.59 7.46
CA VAL A 295 -19.68 17.20 6.24
C VAL A 295 -21.07 17.80 6.30
N ASP A 296 -21.46 18.53 5.26
CA ASP A 296 -22.80 19.09 5.10
C ASP A 296 -23.30 18.76 3.70
N GLN A 297 -24.43 18.05 3.62
CA GLN A 297 -25.04 17.56 2.38
C GLN A 297 -24.08 16.78 1.46
N GLY A 298 -23.18 15.99 2.05
CA GLY A 298 -22.20 15.20 1.29
C GLY A 298 -20.98 16.00 0.79
N GLU A 299 -20.84 17.27 1.15
CA GLU A 299 -19.62 18.05 0.88
C GLU A 299 -18.69 18.05 2.08
N LEU A 300 -17.44 17.60 1.88
CA LEU A 300 -16.42 17.55 2.92
C LEU A 300 -15.72 18.91 3.04
N THR A 301 -15.86 19.55 4.20
CA THR A 301 -15.00 20.68 4.58
C THR A 301 -13.83 20.16 5.40
N PHE A 302 -12.61 20.24 4.84
CA PHE A 302 -11.37 19.92 5.53
C PHE A 302 -10.41 21.10 5.51
N ARG A 303 -10.12 21.67 6.69
CA ARG A 303 -9.15 22.77 6.83
C ARG A 303 -8.14 22.46 7.95
N PRO A 304 -6.89 22.10 7.61
CA PRO A 304 -5.86 21.91 8.61
C PRO A 304 -5.42 23.25 9.19
N GLU A 305 -5.45 23.39 10.51
CA GLU A 305 -5.05 24.60 11.23
C GLU A 305 -3.60 24.53 11.68
N ARG A 306 -3.22 23.36 12.21
CA ARG A 306 -1.88 23.09 12.74
C ARG A 306 -1.49 21.65 12.46
N LEU A 307 -0.23 21.45 12.11
CA LEU A 307 0.39 20.13 12.06
C LEU A 307 1.85 20.27 12.51
N GLN A 308 2.21 19.44 13.48
CA GLN A 308 3.56 19.30 13.98
C GLN A 308 3.96 17.84 13.86
N ILE A 309 5.14 17.56 13.32
CA ILE A 309 5.72 16.23 13.21
C ILE A 309 7.07 16.27 13.92
N GLY A 310 7.19 15.55 15.03
CA GLY A 310 8.29 15.65 15.97
C GLY A 310 8.43 17.09 16.47
N ASN A 311 9.59 17.67 16.20
CA ASN A 311 9.92 19.06 16.52
C ASN A 311 9.69 20.03 15.35
N VAL A 312 9.17 19.54 14.21
CA VAL A 312 8.93 20.35 13.01
C VAL A 312 7.48 20.79 12.95
N THR A 313 7.23 22.07 13.17
CA THR A 313 5.91 22.67 12.93
C THR A 313 5.78 23.05 11.45
N ILE A 314 4.77 22.51 10.77
CA ILE A 314 4.52 22.78 9.36
C ILE A 314 3.98 24.23 9.21
N PRO A 315 4.58 25.08 8.36
CA PRO A 315 4.10 26.43 8.16
C PRO A 315 2.68 26.49 7.58
N ALA A 316 1.89 27.49 7.97
CA ALA A 316 0.50 27.66 7.55
C ALA A 316 0.30 27.70 6.01
N LEU A 317 1.28 28.22 5.25
CA LEU A 317 1.21 28.19 3.79
C LEU A 317 1.29 26.76 3.23
N ALA A 318 2.19 25.93 3.77
CA ALA A 318 2.32 24.54 3.38
C ALA A 318 1.09 23.74 3.80
N LEU A 319 0.54 24.00 5.00
CA LEU A 319 -0.70 23.38 5.47
C LEU A 319 -1.89 23.66 4.55
N ARG A 320 -2.07 24.90 4.07
CA ARG A 320 -3.16 25.22 3.12
C ARG A 320 -3.03 24.47 1.80
N VAL A 321 -1.80 24.35 1.26
CA VAL A 321 -1.54 23.60 0.03
C VAL A 321 -1.79 22.10 0.25
N LEU A 322 -1.29 21.55 1.35
CA LEU A 322 -1.48 20.14 1.72
C LEU A 322 -2.95 19.83 2.00
N GLY A 323 -3.68 20.74 2.65
CA GLY A 323 -5.11 20.58 2.95
C GLY A 323 -5.96 20.52 1.69
N HIS A 324 -5.73 21.44 0.74
CA HIS A 324 -6.41 21.39 -0.56
C HIS A 324 -6.06 20.12 -1.35
N TRP A 325 -4.78 19.70 -1.30
CA TRP A 325 -4.37 18.44 -1.93
C TRP A 325 -5.03 17.22 -1.27
N ALA A 326 -5.14 17.18 0.05
CA ALA A 326 -5.80 16.10 0.78
C ALA A 326 -7.30 16.04 0.45
N ALA A 327 -8.00 17.18 0.51
CA ALA A 327 -9.41 17.27 0.16
C ALA A 327 -9.68 16.82 -1.28
N THR A 328 -8.90 17.34 -2.25
CA THR A 328 -9.05 16.94 -3.65
C THR A 328 -8.70 15.47 -3.89
N THR A 329 -7.72 14.91 -3.19
CA THR A 329 -7.38 13.48 -3.30
C THR A 329 -8.53 12.61 -2.79
N ILE A 330 -9.17 13.00 -1.68
CA ILE A 330 -10.35 12.32 -1.13
C ILE A 330 -11.54 12.44 -2.09
N GLU A 331 -11.77 13.61 -2.69
CA GLU A 331 -12.85 13.83 -3.66
C GLU A 331 -12.66 13.04 -4.98
N HIS A 332 -11.42 12.83 -5.42
CA HIS A 332 -11.10 12.09 -6.66
C HIS A 332 -11.09 10.57 -6.46
N ASP A 333 -11.06 10.07 -5.22
CA ASP A 333 -11.25 8.66 -4.93
C ASP A 333 -12.74 8.34 -5.07
N GLN A 334 -13.09 7.56 -6.11
CA GLN A 334 -14.47 7.20 -6.44
C GLN A 334 -15.21 6.57 -5.26
N HIS A 335 -14.52 5.81 -4.41
CA HIS A 335 -15.13 5.12 -3.26
C HIS A 335 -15.22 6.02 -2.03
N ALA A 336 -14.17 6.80 -1.75
CA ALA A 336 -14.20 7.74 -0.62
C ALA A 336 -15.24 8.85 -0.85
N SER A 337 -15.28 9.39 -2.06
CA SER A 337 -16.26 10.40 -2.49
C SER A 337 -17.69 9.85 -2.43
N ALA A 338 -17.94 8.63 -2.93
CA ALA A 338 -19.24 7.99 -2.82
C ALA A 338 -19.66 7.74 -1.36
N ALA A 339 -18.74 7.31 -0.50
CA ALA A 339 -19.03 7.13 0.93
C ALA A 339 -19.36 8.46 1.64
N ILE A 340 -18.60 9.52 1.38
CA ILE A 340 -18.84 10.85 1.95
C ILE A 340 -20.19 11.40 1.49
N GLN A 341 -20.57 11.20 0.22
CA GLN A 341 -21.86 11.62 -0.31
C GLN A 341 -23.06 10.90 0.32
N THR A 342 -22.85 9.74 0.97
CA THR A 342 -23.92 9.05 1.72
C THR A 342 -24.13 9.60 3.14
N VAL A 343 -23.23 10.48 3.59
CA VAL A 343 -23.32 11.18 4.87
C VAL A 343 -23.96 12.54 4.63
N GLU A 344 -25.20 12.72 5.12
CA GLU A 344 -25.91 14.00 5.01
C GLU A 344 -25.30 15.05 5.92
N GLN A 345 -24.89 14.66 7.13
CA GLN A 345 -24.31 15.59 8.10
C GLN A 345 -23.30 14.88 8.99
N LEU A 346 -22.15 15.51 9.19
CA LEU A 346 -21.15 15.11 10.18
C LEU A 346 -20.73 16.34 10.98
N THR A 347 -21.05 16.34 12.27
CA THR A 347 -20.71 17.43 13.19
C THR A 347 -19.92 16.92 14.39
N PHE A 348 -18.97 17.73 14.83
CA PHE A 348 -18.13 17.45 15.99
C PHE A 348 -18.51 18.41 17.11
N SER A 349 -18.74 17.88 18.31
CA SER A 349 -19.11 18.64 19.51
C SER A 349 -18.25 18.21 20.71
N GLU A 350 -18.32 18.94 21.82
CA GLU A 350 -17.68 18.51 23.08
C GLU A 350 -18.23 17.17 23.63
N GLN A 351 -19.40 16.72 23.15
CA GLN A 351 -20.00 15.44 23.55
C GLN A 351 -19.64 14.27 22.62
N GLY A 352 -18.91 14.56 21.54
CA GLY A 352 -18.47 13.57 20.54
C GLY A 352 -18.92 13.90 19.12
N VAL A 353 -18.97 12.85 18.29
CA VAL A 353 -19.29 12.93 16.86
C VAL A 353 -20.74 12.54 16.62
N GLU A 354 -21.43 13.38 15.87
CA GLU A 354 -22.76 13.08 15.35
C GLU A 354 -22.68 12.90 13.84
N ALA A 355 -23.17 11.75 13.36
CA ALA A 355 -23.25 11.42 11.95
C ALA A 355 -24.68 11.07 11.55
N ILE A 356 -25.18 11.72 10.49
CA ILE A 356 -26.47 11.46 9.85
C ILE A 356 -26.17 10.87 8.47
N PHE A 357 -26.59 9.63 8.22
CA PHE A 357 -26.20 8.92 6.99
C PHE A 357 -27.23 7.89 6.52
N HIS A 358 -27.16 7.54 5.23
CA HIS A 358 -27.95 6.47 4.64
C HIS A 358 -27.26 5.11 4.83
N ARG A 359 -27.68 4.33 5.84
CA ARG A 359 -27.04 3.04 6.18
C ARG A 359 -26.92 2.05 5.03
N LYS A 360 -27.94 1.93 4.17
CA LYS A 360 -27.90 0.99 3.04
C LYS A 360 -26.88 1.41 1.99
N ALA A 361 -26.83 2.70 1.66
CA ALA A 361 -25.91 3.25 0.68
C ALA A 361 -24.47 3.20 1.20
N LEU A 362 -24.23 3.66 2.44
CA LEU A 362 -22.92 3.61 3.08
C LEU A 362 -22.38 2.17 3.17
N ARG A 363 -23.23 1.19 3.52
CA ARG A 363 -22.82 -0.23 3.53
C ARG A 363 -22.48 -0.77 2.14
N ALA A 364 -23.22 -0.37 1.11
CA ALA A 364 -22.95 -0.81 -0.26
C ALA A 364 -21.60 -0.25 -0.76
N GLU A 365 -21.33 1.02 -0.48
CA GLU A 365 -20.07 1.67 -0.84
C GLU A 365 -18.89 1.13 -0.03
N LEU A 366 -19.03 0.97 1.29
CA LEU A 366 -18.00 0.35 2.12
C LEU A 366 -17.73 -1.11 1.72
N LYS A 367 -18.78 -1.88 1.38
CA LYS A 367 -18.61 -3.24 0.87
C LYS A 367 -17.81 -3.23 -0.43
N THR A 368 -18.13 -2.33 -1.35
CA THR A 368 -17.43 -2.20 -2.62
C THR A 368 -15.98 -1.74 -2.42
N ALA A 369 -15.73 -0.75 -1.55
CA ALA A 369 -14.39 -0.27 -1.22
C ALA A 369 -13.54 -1.35 -0.56
N VAL A 370 -14.12 -2.11 0.38
CA VAL A 370 -13.46 -3.26 0.99
C VAL A 370 -13.20 -4.34 -0.06
N GLN A 371 -14.13 -4.64 -0.96
CA GLN A 371 -13.91 -5.62 -2.03
C GLN A 371 -12.83 -5.19 -3.03
N THR A 372 -12.74 -3.90 -3.37
CA THR A 372 -11.79 -3.39 -4.35
C THR A 372 -10.39 -3.20 -3.77
N ASN A 373 -10.28 -2.80 -2.50
CA ASN A 373 -9.00 -2.48 -1.85
C ASN A 373 -8.48 -3.57 -0.91
N PHE A 374 -9.35 -4.47 -0.44
CA PHE A 374 -9.05 -5.50 0.58
C PHE A 374 -9.67 -6.87 0.28
N GLY A 375 -10.47 -7.00 -0.78
CA GLY A 375 -11.07 -8.26 -1.19
C GLY A 375 -10.10 -9.03 -2.06
N GLU A 376 -9.98 -10.33 -1.82
CA GLU A 376 -9.27 -11.24 -2.72
C GLU A 376 -9.65 -10.97 -4.18
N SER A 377 -8.70 -11.22 -5.09
CA SER A 377 -8.88 -11.01 -6.53
C SER A 377 -10.24 -11.55 -6.97
N ARG A 378 -10.95 -10.85 -7.89
CA ARG A 378 -12.17 -11.38 -8.53
C ARG A 378 -11.98 -12.82 -9.05
N GLU A 379 -10.74 -13.16 -9.38
CA GLU A 379 -10.29 -14.49 -9.75
C GLU A 379 -10.42 -15.52 -8.62
N THR A 380 -9.99 -15.20 -7.39
CA THR A 380 -10.08 -16.07 -6.21
C THR A 380 -11.54 -16.32 -5.80
N LEU A 381 -12.39 -15.29 -5.87
CA LEU A 381 -13.83 -15.46 -5.63
C LEU A 381 -14.49 -16.38 -6.68
N ALA A 382 -14.16 -16.18 -7.96
CA ALA A 382 -14.67 -17.02 -9.04
C ALA A 382 -14.17 -18.47 -8.91
N ALA A 383 -12.90 -18.66 -8.56
CA ALA A 383 -12.33 -19.97 -8.29
C ALA A 383 -12.99 -20.62 -7.07
N THR A 384 -13.20 -19.88 -5.97
CA THR A 384 -13.88 -20.38 -4.75
C THR A 384 -15.29 -20.85 -5.08
N LYS A 385 -16.03 -20.09 -5.90
CA LYS A 385 -17.35 -20.51 -6.39
C LYS A 385 -17.27 -21.84 -7.15
N ALA A 386 -16.34 -21.94 -8.11
CA ALA A 386 -16.16 -23.16 -8.89
C ALA A 386 -15.79 -24.38 -8.02
N HIS A 387 -14.93 -24.19 -7.01
CA HIS A 387 -14.58 -25.24 -6.04
C HIS A 387 -15.78 -25.66 -5.21
N LEU A 388 -16.58 -24.71 -4.72
CA LEU A 388 -17.77 -25.00 -3.92
C LEU A 388 -18.83 -25.75 -4.74
N GLU A 389 -19.10 -25.31 -5.97
CA GLU A 389 -20.00 -26.01 -6.91
C GLU A 389 -19.53 -27.44 -7.18
N HIS A 390 -18.24 -27.61 -7.43
CA HIS A 390 -17.62 -28.92 -7.66
C HIS A 390 -17.78 -29.84 -6.45
N LEU A 391 -17.53 -29.33 -5.24
CA LEU A 391 -17.67 -30.10 -4.00
C LEU A 391 -19.12 -30.49 -3.75
N VAL A 392 -20.06 -29.53 -3.81
CA VAL A 392 -21.49 -29.79 -3.57
C VAL A 392 -22.04 -30.82 -4.56
N THR A 393 -21.60 -30.78 -5.82
CA THR A 393 -22.05 -31.72 -6.87
C THR A 393 -21.54 -33.14 -6.64
N ASN A 394 -20.30 -33.29 -6.14
CA ASN A 394 -19.67 -34.61 -6.01
C ASN A 394 -19.75 -35.20 -4.60
N ALA A 395 -20.11 -34.40 -3.59
CA ALA A 395 -20.04 -34.80 -2.18
C ALA A 395 -21.02 -35.94 -1.80
N ASP A 396 -22.15 -36.09 -2.49
CA ASP A 396 -23.10 -37.18 -2.25
C ASP A 396 -22.55 -38.56 -2.63
N ALA A 397 -21.57 -38.61 -3.54
CA ALA A 397 -20.90 -39.83 -3.97
C ALA A 397 -19.74 -40.25 -3.05
N LEU A 398 -19.37 -39.40 -2.08
CA LEU A 398 -18.23 -39.64 -1.20
C LEU A 398 -18.62 -40.45 0.06
N PRO A 399 -17.67 -41.17 0.68
CA PRO A 399 -17.88 -41.88 1.94
C PRO A 399 -18.40 -40.96 3.06
N LYS A 400 -19.18 -41.49 4.01
CA LYS A 400 -19.72 -40.75 5.17
C LYS A 400 -18.87 -40.94 6.44
N GLY A 401 -19.00 -40.04 7.41
CA GLY A 401 -18.28 -40.11 8.70
C GLY A 401 -16.87 -39.51 8.66
N ASP A 402 -15.93 -40.01 9.46
CA ASP A 402 -14.54 -39.49 9.52
C ASP A 402 -13.82 -39.56 8.17
N THR A 403 -14.14 -40.56 7.34
CA THR A 403 -13.60 -40.68 5.99
C THR A 403 -14.12 -39.58 5.05
N GLN A 404 -15.24 -38.94 5.38
CA GLN A 404 -15.83 -37.86 4.57
C GLN A 404 -14.98 -36.60 4.61
N PHE A 405 -14.35 -36.31 5.76
CA PHE A 405 -13.41 -35.19 5.90
C PHE A 405 -12.29 -35.32 4.86
N LEU A 406 -11.56 -36.43 4.89
CA LEU A 406 -10.45 -36.68 3.97
C LEU A 406 -10.90 -36.76 2.51
N ALA A 407 -12.07 -37.35 2.25
CA ALA A 407 -12.60 -37.47 0.90
C ALA A 407 -12.91 -36.09 0.30
N LEU A 408 -13.51 -35.17 1.07
CA LEU A 408 -13.79 -33.81 0.62
C LEU A 408 -12.51 -32.98 0.44
N THR A 409 -11.55 -33.11 1.36
CA THR A 409 -10.22 -32.48 1.19
C THR A 409 -9.53 -32.98 -0.08
N SER A 410 -9.54 -34.29 -0.29
CA SER A 410 -8.92 -34.93 -1.44
C SER A 410 -9.57 -34.48 -2.74
N GLU A 411 -10.90 -34.38 -2.74
CA GLU A 411 -11.66 -33.94 -3.91
C GLU A 411 -11.40 -32.48 -4.27
N ALA A 412 -11.35 -31.57 -3.28
CA ALA A 412 -11.04 -30.16 -3.49
C ALA A 412 -9.64 -29.98 -4.11
N PHE A 413 -8.62 -30.64 -3.54
CA PHE A 413 -7.24 -30.50 -4.02
C PHE A 413 -6.97 -31.28 -5.32
N ARG A 414 -7.74 -32.34 -5.61
CA ARG A 414 -7.74 -32.99 -6.93
C ARG A 414 -8.26 -32.04 -8.00
N PHE A 415 -9.33 -31.29 -7.72
CA PHE A 415 -9.85 -30.28 -8.63
C PHE A 415 -8.87 -29.09 -8.79
N ALA A 416 -8.27 -28.63 -7.69
CA ALA A 416 -7.21 -27.59 -7.73
C ALA A 416 -6.06 -28.01 -8.65
N LYS A 417 -5.55 -29.24 -8.48
CA LYS A 417 -4.48 -29.81 -9.32
C LYS A 417 -4.86 -29.85 -10.81
N GLN A 418 -6.10 -30.19 -11.14
CA GLN A 418 -6.60 -30.20 -12.52
C GLN A 418 -6.61 -28.79 -13.13
N ARG A 419 -7.10 -27.80 -12.38
CA ARG A 419 -7.14 -26.40 -12.82
C ARG A 419 -5.75 -25.80 -12.94
N THR A 420 -4.86 -26.11 -12.01
CA THR A 420 -3.43 -25.79 -12.09
C THR A 420 -2.77 -26.41 -13.33
N ALA A 421 -3.09 -27.67 -13.68
CA ALA A 421 -2.58 -28.29 -14.90
C ALA A 421 -3.14 -27.63 -16.18
N ALA A 422 -4.30 -26.99 -16.10
CA ALA A 422 -4.90 -26.19 -17.17
C ALA A 422 -4.36 -24.74 -17.23
N GLY A 423 -3.41 -24.37 -16.36
CA GLY A 423 -2.72 -23.08 -16.40
C GLY A 423 -3.12 -22.08 -15.31
N ALA A 424 -4.00 -22.43 -14.38
CA ALA A 424 -4.31 -21.59 -13.22
C ALA A 424 -3.15 -21.55 -12.20
N ASP A 425 -3.05 -20.47 -11.43
CA ASP A 425 -2.05 -20.34 -10.37
C ASP A 425 -2.32 -21.37 -9.26
N PRO A 426 -1.36 -22.26 -8.93
CA PRO A 426 -1.53 -23.24 -7.85
C PRO A 426 -1.78 -22.63 -6.47
N VAL A 427 -1.25 -21.43 -6.18
CA VAL A 427 -1.49 -20.77 -4.90
C VAL A 427 -2.95 -20.33 -4.81
N GLU A 428 -3.46 -19.67 -5.85
CA GLU A 428 -4.86 -19.22 -5.90
C GLU A 428 -5.86 -20.38 -5.92
N GLU A 429 -5.56 -21.46 -6.63
CA GLU A 429 -6.41 -22.65 -6.64
C GLU A 429 -6.46 -23.34 -5.27
N ASN A 430 -5.36 -23.33 -4.50
CA ASN A 430 -5.34 -23.85 -3.15
C ASN A 430 -6.09 -22.93 -2.17
N ARG A 431 -5.94 -21.61 -2.30
CA ARG A 431 -6.74 -20.63 -1.53
C ARG A 431 -8.23 -20.86 -1.76
N ALA A 432 -8.65 -20.93 -3.03
CA ALA A 432 -10.03 -21.19 -3.41
C ALA A 432 -10.57 -22.52 -2.86
N ALA A 433 -9.78 -23.60 -2.93
CA ALA A 433 -10.13 -24.90 -2.36
C ALA A 433 -10.33 -24.82 -0.83
N ILE A 434 -9.43 -24.15 -0.12
CA ILE A 434 -9.53 -23.97 1.34
C ILE A 434 -10.75 -23.14 1.71
N LEU A 435 -11.03 -22.05 0.99
CA LEU A 435 -12.20 -21.22 1.23
C LEU A 435 -13.51 -21.98 0.97
N ALA A 436 -13.57 -22.76 -0.11
CA ALA A 436 -14.73 -23.61 -0.40
C ALA A 436 -14.96 -24.65 0.70
N LEU A 437 -13.89 -25.30 1.19
CA LEU A 437 -13.97 -26.21 2.35
C LEU A 437 -14.35 -25.48 3.64
N GLY A 438 -13.86 -24.25 3.84
CA GLY A 438 -14.25 -23.34 4.92
C GLY A 438 -15.75 -23.06 4.95
N ILE A 439 -16.35 -22.87 3.78
CA ILE A 439 -17.80 -22.64 3.63
C ILE A 439 -18.58 -23.94 3.87
N LEU A 440 -18.13 -25.04 3.28
CA LEU A 440 -18.81 -26.34 3.28
C LEU A 440 -18.76 -27.05 4.64
N LEU A 441 -17.61 -27.00 5.32
CA LEU A 441 -17.30 -27.78 6.52
C LEU A 441 -17.17 -26.93 7.77
N GLY A 442 -16.81 -25.65 7.60
CA GLY A 442 -16.64 -24.69 8.70
C GLY A 442 -17.93 -23.94 9.01
N HIS A 443 -18.19 -22.87 8.25
CA HIS A 443 -19.32 -21.98 8.51
C HIS A 443 -19.73 -21.17 7.28
N ALA A 444 -21.03 -20.97 7.07
CA ALA A 444 -21.57 -20.21 5.93
C ALA A 444 -21.05 -18.75 5.86
N ARG A 445 -20.72 -18.14 7.02
CA ARG A 445 -20.16 -16.77 7.03
C ARG A 445 -18.78 -16.64 6.41
N VAL A 446 -18.04 -17.73 6.21
CA VAL A 446 -16.79 -17.70 5.41
C VAL A 446 -17.08 -17.15 4.00
N ALA A 447 -18.24 -17.47 3.42
CA ALA A 447 -18.65 -16.93 2.11
C ALA A 447 -18.89 -15.42 2.15
N THR A 448 -19.32 -14.89 3.30
CA THR A 448 -19.52 -13.44 3.48
C THR A 448 -18.17 -12.72 3.57
N LEU A 449 -17.20 -13.33 4.26
CA LEU A 449 -15.82 -12.82 4.35
C LEU A 449 -15.09 -12.86 3.00
N ALA A 450 -15.32 -13.88 2.19
CA ALA A 450 -14.77 -13.99 0.83
C ALA A 450 -15.35 -12.97 -0.17
N GLY A 451 -16.23 -12.06 0.26
CA GLY A 451 -16.83 -11.06 -0.62
C GLY A 451 -18.24 -11.40 -1.12
N SER A 452 -18.92 -12.37 -0.52
CA SER A 452 -20.28 -12.83 -0.85
C SER A 452 -20.41 -13.45 -2.24
N LEU A 453 -20.45 -14.78 -2.29
CA LEU A 453 -20.64 -15.60 -3.52
C LEU A 453 -21.95 -15.30 -4.28
N GLY A 454 -22.94 -14.64 -3.66
CA GLY A 454 -24.14 -14.13 -4.32
C GLY A 454 -25.14 -15.21 -4.76
N ASP A 455 -24.92 -16.46 -4.39
CA ASP A 455 -25.67 -17.63 -4.84
C ASP A 455 -26.27 -18.36 -3.63
N SER A 456 -27.52 -18.02 -3.30
CA SER A 456 -28.20 -18.56 -2.12
C SER A 456 -28.44 -20.06 -2.23
N GLU A 457 -28.72 -20.58 -3.42
CA GLU A 457 -28.98 -22.02 -3.63
C GLU A 457 -27.72 -22.85 -3.41
N LEU A 458 -26.56 -22.37 -3.88
CA LEU A 458 -25.28 -23.02 -3.65
C LEU A 458 -24.91 -23.04 -2.15
N LEU A 459 -25.15 -21.94 -1.44
CA LEU A 459 -24.90 -21.85 0.00
C LEU A 459 -25.83 -22.77 0.80
N GLU A 460 -27.12 -22.82 0.46
CA GLU A 460 -28.08 -23.76 1.06
C GLU A 460 -27.70 -25.22 0.80
N ALA A 461 -27.16 -25.52 -0.39
CA ALA A 461 -26.66 -26.85 -0.70
C ALA A 461 -25.41 -27.22 0.12
N ALA A 462 -24.51 -26.26 0.34
CA ALA A 462 -23.33 -26.44 1.18
C ALA A 462 -23.68 -26.65 2.66
N GLU A 463 -24.69 -25.95 3.19
CA GLU A 463 -25.17 -26.08 4.58
C GLU A 463 -25.59 -27.51 4.94
N ARG A 464 -25.91 -28.35 3.95
CA ARG A 464 -26.22 -29.77 4.19
C ARG A 464 -25.05 -30.56 4.77
N TYR A 465 -23.81 -30.08 4.65
CA TYR A 465 -22.60 -30.75 5.10
C TYR A 465 -22.04 -30.15 6.39
N THR A 466 -22.27 -28.86 6.63
CA THR A 466 -21.87 -28.13 7.83
C THR A 466 -22.36 -28.85 9.10
N GLY A 467 -21.46 -29.14 10.03
CA GLY A 467 -21.78 -29.80 11.29
C GLY A 467 -22.18 -31.29 11.17
N LYS A 468 -21.97 -31.94 10.01
CA LYS A 468 -22.19 -33.39 9.85
C LYS A 468 -20.91 -34.20 9.68
N VAL A 469 -19.87 -33.57 9.13
CA VAL A 469 -18.55 -34.19 8.90
C VAL A 469 -17.72 -34.11 10.17
N THR A 470 -17.07 -35.22 10.52
CA THR A 470 -16.29 -35.36 11.74
C THR A 470 -14.80 -35.48 11.44
N LEU A 471 -13.98 -34.92 12.33
CA LEU A 471 -12.54 -35.08 12.40
C LEU A 471 -12.24 -35.79 13.72
N ARG A 472 -11.73 -37.03 13.64
CA ARG A 472 -11.58 -37.94 14.80
C ARG A 472 -12.85 -38.05 15.64
N GLY A 473 -13.99 -38.31 14.98
CA GLY A 473 -15.29 -38.45 15.63
C GLY A 473 -15.95 -37.15 16.10
N ARG A 474 -15.29 -35.99 15.95
CA ARG A 474 -15.77 -34.68 16.47
C ARG A 474 -16.10 -33.69 15.36
N ARG A 475 -17.27 -33.03 15.46
CA ARG A 475 -17.80 -32.09 14.44
C ARG A 475 -17.26 -30.67 14.64
N ASP A 476 -17.10 -30.31 15.90
CA ASP A 476 -16.46 -29.10 16.40
C ASP A 476 -15.01 -28.99 15.91
N LEU A 477 -14.21 -30.07 15.99
CA LEU A 477 -12.84 -30.06 15.46
C LEU A 477 -12.79 -29.79 13.94
N THR A 478 -13.69 -30.38 13.15
CA THR A 478 -13.82 -30.08 11.71
C THR A 478 -14.07 -28.59 11.48
N ARG A 479 -14.95 -27.99 12.29
CA ARG A 479 -15.32 -26.58 12.19
C ARG A 479 -14.14 -25.68 12.53
N HIS A 480 -13.48 -25.91 13.68
CA HIS A 480 -12.28 -25.18 14.10
C HIS A 480 -11.18 -25.26 13.05
N PHE A 481 -10.91 -26.46 12.52
CA PHE A 481 -9.91 -26.67 11.48
C PHE A 481 -10.17 -25.82 10.23
N TYR A 482 -11.34 -25.96 9.60
CA TYR A 482 -11.59 -25.30 8.31
C TYR A 482 -11.91 -23.82 8.41
N VAL A 483 -12.50 -23.37 9.52
CA VAL A 483 -12.64 -21.93 9.77
C VAL A 483 -11.26 -21.33 9.94
N SER A 484 -10.39 -21.89 10.78
CA SER A 484 -9.05 -21.35 10.99
C SER A 484 -8.20 -21.40 9.72
N ALA A 485 -8.34 -22.44 8.89
CA ALA A 485 -7.71 -22.49 7.57
C ALA A 485 -8.21 -21.38 6.63
N ALA A 486 -9.53 -21.16 6.54
CA ALA A 486 -10.10 -20.10 5.72
C ALA A 486 -9.70 -18.70 6.22
N LEU A 487 -9.67 -18.49 7.54
CA LEU A 487 -9.19 -17.26 8.14
C LEU A 487 -7.70 -17.02 7.87
N ALA A 488 -6.87 -18.07 7.90
CA ALA A 488 -5.46 -17.97 7.57
C ALA A 488 -5.24 -17.50 6.11
N VAL A 489 -6.04 -18.01 5.18
CA VAL A 489 -6.07 -17.54 3.78
C VAL A 489 -6.40 -16.03 3.72
N PHE A 490 -7.44 -15.57 4.44
CA PHE A 490 -7.78 -14.15 4.49
C PHE A 490 -6.75 -13.26 5.20
N THR A 491 -6.08 -13.75 6.25
CA THR A 491 -5.09 -12.96 7.01
C THR A 491 -3.81 -12.73 6.21
N ASN A 492 -3.50 -13.60 5.25
CA ASN A 492 -2.44 -13.36 4.28
C ASN A 492 -2.77 -12.16 3.35
N ASP A 493 -4.04 -11.71 3.33
CA ASP A 493 -4.55 -10.57 2.57
C ASP A 493 -5.33 -9.53 3.43
N LEU A 494 -5.06 -9.46 4.75
CA LEU A 494 -5.56 -8.42 5.69
C LEU A 494 -7.10 -8.26 5.78
N VAL A 495 -7.84 -9.32 6.15
CA VAL A 495 -9.25 -9.20 6.63
C VAL A 495 -9.37 -9.59 8.11
N SER A 496 -8.92 -8.74 9.03
CA SER A 496 -8.82 -9.05 10.47
C SER A 496 -10.14 -8.93 11.26
N ASP A 497 -11.02 -7.98 10.94
CA ASP A 497 -12.23 -7.75 11.77
C ASP A 497 -13.30 -8.81 11.58
N GLY A 498 -13.52 -9.19 10.32
CA GLY A 498 -14.45 -10.24 9.97
C GLY A 498 -14.00 -11.60 10.51
N ALA A 499 -12.69 -11.82 10.58
CA ALA A 499 -12.09 -13.00 11.20
C ALA A 499 -12.35 -13.06 12.71
N GLY A 500 -12.11 -11.95 13.42
CA GLY A 500 -12.41 -11.84 14.85
C GLY A 500 -13.90 -12.05 15.16
N LEU A 501 -14.79 -11.39 14.40
CA LEU A 501 -16.24 -11.53 14.57
C LEU A 501 -16.74 -12.94 14.21
N LEU A 502 -16.15 -13.59 13.20
CA LEU A 502 -16.47 -14.97 12.85
C LEU A 502 -16.07 -15.93 13.98
N LYS A 503 -14.88 -15.73 14.57
CA LYS A 503 -14.44 -16.50 15.74
C LYS A 503 -15.38 -16.30 16.93
N GLU A 504 -15.67 -15.04 17.28
CA GLU A 504 -16.60 -14.71 18.38
C GLU A 504 -17.99 -15.33 18.19
N GLU A 505 -18.53 -15.35 16.96
CA GLU A 505 -19.82 -15.98 16.71
C GLU A 505 -19.76 -17.51 16.84
N ILE A 506 -18.71 -18.14 16.27
CA ILE A 506 -18.52 -19.59 16.36
C ILE A 506 -18.43 -20.02 17.83
N ASP A 507 -17.69 -19.27 18.64
CA ASP A 507 -17.51 -19.52 20.06
C ASP A 507 -18.80 -19.22 20.86
N SER A 508 -19.57 -18.20 20.47
CA SER A 508 -20.84 -17.85 21.11
C SER A 508 -21.94 -18.90 20.91
N GLY A 509 -21.90 -19.64 19.79
CA GLY A 509 -22.84 -20.71 19.49
C GLY A 509 -22.64 -21.98 20.32
N GLN A 510 -21.52 -22.10 21.04
CA GLN A 510 -21.16 -23.30 21.81
C GLN A 510 -21.51 -23.23 23.31
N GLY A 511 -22.11 -22.14 23.80
CA GLY A 511 -22.71 -22.10 25.13
C GLY A 511 -21.78 -22.53 26.27
N GLY A 512 -20.79 -21.69 26.62
CA GLY A 512 -20.18 -21.70 27.97
C GLY A 512 -19.46 -22.97 28.43
N SER A 513 -19.05 -23.87 27.53
CA SER A 513 -18.34 -25.12 27.88
C SER A 513 -16.97 -24.90 28.54
N GLY A 514 -16.36 -23.72 28.36
CA GLY A 514 -15.01 -23.41 28.85
C GLY A 514 -13.95 -23.54 27.75
N PHE A 515 -12.72 -23.16 28.05
CA PHE A 515 -11.58 -23.24 27.14
C PHE A 515 -11.18 -24.70 26.85
N SER A 516 -10.85 -25.00 25.59
CA SER A 516 -10.50 -26.33 25.10
C SER A 516 -9.16 -26.31 24.35
N PHE A 517 -8.21 -27.14 24.79
CA PHE A 517 -6.95 -27.30 24.06
C PHE A 517 -7.11 -28.13 22.78
N ALA A 518 -8.11 -29.01 22.68
CA ALA A 518 -8.36 -29.73 21.42
C ALA A 518 -8.86 -28.79 20.32
N ASP A 519 -9.74 -27.83 20.67
CA ASP A 519 -10.21 -26.81 19.73
C ASP A 519 -9.04 -25.91 19.29
N LEU A 520 -8.18 -25.50 20.24
CA LEU A 520 -6.96 -24.75 19.93
C LEU A 520 -5.98 -25.55 19.05
N MET A 521 -5.87 -26.87 19.23
CA MET A 521 -5.05 -27.72 18.38
C MET A 521 -5.61 -27.80 16.96
N ALA A 522 -6.94 -27.90 16.80
CA ALA A 522 -7.61 -27.88 15.50
C ALA A 522 -7.43 -26.52 14.80
N ASP A 523 -7.54 -25.41 15.52
CA ASP A 523 -7.29 -24.08 14.99
C ASP A 523 -5.85 -23.93 14.46
N ARG A 524 -4.87 -24.41 15.23
CA ARG A 524 -3.46 -24.41 14.83
C ARG A 524 -3.21 -25.28 13.61
N ALA A 525 -3.79 -26.49 13.59
CA ALA A 525 -3.65 -27.41 12.46
C ALA A 525 -4.23 -26.81 11.17
N GLY A 526 -5.43 -26.24 11.23
CA GLY A 526 -6.07 -25.55 10.09
C GLY A 526 -5.24 -24.38 9.57
N THR A 527 -4.70 -23.56 10.49
CA THR A 527 -3.82 -22.43 10.13
C THR A 527 -2.55 -22.92 9.45
N ARG A 528 -1.84 -23.91 10.03
CA ARG A 528 -0.62 -24.47 9.45
C ARG A 528 -0.86 -25.11 8.09
N PHE A 529 -1.99 -25.81 7.94
CA PHE A 529 -2.42 -26.39 6.67
C PHE A 529 -2.57 -25.34 5.58
N ALA A 530 -3.29 -24.25 5.87
CA ALA A 530 -3.48 -23.16 4.92
C ALA A 530 -2.16 -22.50 4.52
N VAL A 531 -1.29 -22.22 5.48
CA VAL A 531 0.04 -21.64 5.20
C VAL A 531 0.87 -22.61 4.33
N ALA A 532 0.97 -23.88 4.71
CA ALA A 532 1.72 -24.88 3.93
C ALA A 532 1.15 -25.07 2.51
N ALA A 533 -0.15 -24.91 2.33
CA ALA A 533 -0.82 -25.02 1.03
C ALA A 533 -0.66 -23.78 0.14
N THR A 534 -0.38 -22.60 0.69
CA THR A 534 -0.50 -21.32 -0.05
C THR A 534 0.73 -20.43 -0.01
N GLN A 535 1.80 -20.82 0.70
CA GLN A 535 2.97 -19.96 0.90
C GLN A 535 3.67 -19.55 -0.41
N HIS A 536 3.89 -20.48 -1.33
CA HIS A 536 4.45 -20.21 -2.66
C HIS A 536 4.11 -21.33 -3.64
N GLU A 537 4.39 -21.12 -4.93
CA GLU A 537 4.04 -22.07 -6.00
C GLU A 537 4.54 -23.50 -5.74
N GLY A 538 5.80 -23.67 -5.33
CA GLY A 538 6.40 -24.98 -5.04
C GLY A 538 5.67 -25.77 -3.95
N THR A 539 5.39 -25.16 -2.79
CA THR A 539 4.64 -25.79 -1.70
C THR A 539 3.19 -26.03 -2.09
N ALA A 540 2.56 -25.10 -2.81
CA ALA A 540 1.20 -25.26 -3.30
C ALA A 540 1.04 -26.49 -4.21
N ARG A 541 1.95 -26.67 -5.20
CA ARG A 541 1.96 -27.84 -6.09
C ARG A 541 2.25 -29.13 -5.33
N ARG A 542 3.16 -29.11 -4.35
CA ARG A 542 3.46 -30.27 -3.50
C ARG A 542 2.24 -30.71 -2.70
N THR A 543 1.53 -29.77 -2.08
CA THR A 543 0.32 -30.05 -1.30
C THR A 543 -0.78 -30.64 -2.19
N GLN A 544 -1.01 -30.07 -3.37
CA GLN A 544 -1.91 -30.66 -4.37
C GLN A 544 -1.52 -32.10 -4.73
N GLN A 545 -0.23 -32.37 -4.93
CA GLN A 545 0.26 -33.70 -5.27
C GLN A 545 0.02 -34.70 -4.14
N LEU A 546 0.45 -34.38 -2.92
CA LEU A 546 0.31 -35.24 -1.74
C LEU A 546 -1.16 -35.58 -1.48
N ILE A 547 -2.02 -34.56 -1.42
CA ILE A 547 -3.44 -34.75 -1.13
C ILE A 547 -4.13 -35.55 -2.25
N SER A 548 -3.80 -35.26 -3.52
CA SER A 548 -4.36 -36.00 -4.66
C SER A 548 -3.94 -37.48 -4.73
N ALA A 549 -2.84 -37.85 -4.07
CA ALA A 549 -2.33 -39.22 -4.02
C ALA A 549 -2.99 -40.08 -2.93
N GLY A 550 -3.78 -39.44 -2.05
CA GLY A 550 -4.40 -40.07 -0.88
C GLY A 550 -3.64 -39.73 0.40
N ILE A 551 -4.41 -39.38 1.43
CA ILE A 551 -3.91 -38.94 2.74
C ILE A 551 -4.68 -39.65 3.86
N SER A 552 -4.04 -39.74 5.02
CA SER A 552 -4.62 -40.22 6.28
C SER A 552 -4.93 -39.04 7.22
N ILE A 553 -5.68 -39.30 8.29
CA ILE A 553 -5.97 -38.25 9.30
C ILE A 553 -4.66 -37.82 9.99
N ASP A 554 -3.72 -38.74 10.22
CA ASP A 554 -2.43 -38.45 10.85
C ASP A 554 -1.55 -37.51 10.01
N ASP A 555 -1.79 -37.40 8.70
CA ASP A 555 -1.06 -36.47 7.83
C ASP A 555 -1.48 -35.01 8.01
N ILE A 556 -2.66 -34.75 8.60
CA ILE A 556 -3.27 -33.41 8.72
C ILE A 556 -3.68 -33.04 10.15
N PHE A 557 -3.93 -34.02 11.03
CA PHE A 557 -4.36 -33.80 12.40
C PHE A 557 -4.01 -34.98 13.33
N SER A 558 -3.07 -34.75 14.25
CA SER A 558 -2.72 -35.73 15.29
C SER A 558 -3.83 -35.89 16.35
N SER A 559 -3.75 -36.94 17.18
CA SER A 559 -4.73 -37.16 18.25
C SER A 559 -4.69 -36.04 19.31
N ALA A 560 -5.90 -35.65 19.75
CA ALA A 560 -6.17 -34.60 20.73
C ALA A 560 -6.97 -35.11 21.95
N GLU A 561 -7.23 -36.43 22.04
CA GLU A 561 -8.14 -37.03 23.05
C GLU A 561 -7.69 -36.83 24.50
N ASP A 562 -6.39 -36.67 24.73
CA ASP A 562 -5.77 -36.48 26.04
C ASP A 562 -5.55 -35.00 26.40
N LEU A 563 -5.96 -34.07 25.54
CA LEU A 563 -5.81 -32.64 25.81
C LEU A 563 -6.86 -32.14 26.80
N PRO A 564 -6.52 -31.21 27.72
CA PRO A 564 -7.48 -30.68 28.67
C PRO A 564 -8.60 -29.86 28.00
N GLU A 565 -9.83 -30.06 28.44
CA GLU A 565 -11.02 -29.37 27.93
C GLU A 565 -11.95 -28.96 29.06
N GLY A 566 -12.92 -28.11 28.74
CA GLY A 566 -13.94 -27.67 29.70
C GLY A 566 -13.39 -26.75 30.78
N ILE A 567 -12.31 -26.02 30.49
CA ILE A 567 -11.57 -25.23 31.47
C ILE A 567 -12.30 -23.89 31.69
N SER A 568 -12.76 -23.63 32.91
CA SER A 568 -13.37 -22.33 33.22
C SER A 568 -12.34 -21.19 33.16
N ALA A 569 -12.79 -19.95 33.00
CA ALA A 569 -11.89 -18.79 32.96
C ALA A 569 -11.03 -18.65 34.23
N THR A 570 -11.58 -19.00 35.41
CA THR A 570 -10.84 -19.00 36.68
C THR A 570 -9.79 -20.09 36.70
N GLN A 571 -10.13 -21.32 36.30
CA GLN A 571 -9.16 -22.41 36.20
C GLN A 571 -8.07 -22.12 35.16
N PHE A 572 -8.42 -21.51 34.02
CA PHE A 572 -7.44 -21.11 33.01
C PHE A 572 -6.42 -20.11 33.59
N GLN A 573 -6.88 -19.16 34.40
CA GLN A 573 -6.00 -18.20 35.06
C GLN A 573 -5.16 -18.82 36.18
N GLU A 574 -5.79 -19.57 37.09
CA GLU A 574 -5.15 -20.10 38.30
C GLU A 574 -4.24 -21.29 38.03
N GLU A 575 -4.69 -22.23 37.18
CA GLU A 575 -3.98 -23.47 36.94
C GLU A 575 -3.01 -23.38 35.76
N PHE A 576 -3.35 -22.64 34.71
CA PHE A 576 -2.55 -22.54 33.48
C PHE A 576 -1.75 -21.23 33.36
N GLY A 577 -2.09 -20.23 34.17
CA GLY A 577 -1.44 -18.91 34.20
C GLY A 577 -2.00 -17.92 33.18
N GLY A 578 -3.18 -18.20 32.60
CA GLY A 578 -3.75 -17.43 31.51
C GLY A 578 -3.01 -17.62 30.19
N VAL A 579 -3.32 -16.76 29.21
CA VAL A 579 -2.61 -16.75 27.91
C VAL A 579 -1.14 -16.41 28.15
N ASN A 580 -0.23 -17.20 27.57
CA ASN A 580 1.23 -17.14 27.78
C ASN A 580 1.72 -17.59 29.16
N GLY A 581 0.87 -18.21 29.99
CA GLY A 581 1.30 -18.84 31.24
C GLY A 581 2.22 -20.05 30.99
N PRO A 582 3.06 -20.45 31.95
CA PRO A 582 4.06 -21.51 31.74
C PRO A 582 3.44 -22.88 31.42
N LYS A 583 2.32 -23.23 32.07
CA LYS A 583 1.60 -24.48 31.79
C LYS A 583 0.81 -24.41 30.47
N TYR A 584 0.23 -23.25 30.15
CA TYR A 584 -0.38 -23.02 28.84
C TYR A 584 0.64 -23.22 27.70
N ASN A 585 1.82 -22.60 27.82
CA ASN A 585 2.89 -22.73 26.84
C ASN A 585 3.40 -24.17 26.71
N ALA A 586 3.57 -24.89 27.83
CA ALA A 586 4.00 -26.29 27.79
C ALA A 586 3.03 -27.18 27.00
N ILE A 587 1.72 -26.96 27.13
CA ILE A 587 0.72 -27.69 26.33
C ILE A 587 0.73 -27.22 24.88
N CYS A 588 0.96 -25.93 24.62
CA CYS A 588 1.13 -25.42 23.26
C CYS A 588 2.34 -26.05 22.55
N GLU A 589 3.47 -26.17 23.23
CA GLU A 589 4.67 -26.85 22.72
C GLU A 589 4.42 -28.33 22.46
N GLU A 590 3.65 -29.01 23.33
CA GLU A 590 3.20 -30.39 23.11
C GLU A 590 2.34 -30.52 21.86
N MET A 591 1.32 -29.66 21.71
CA MET A 591 0.47 -29.64 20.53
C MET A 591 1.28 -29.37 19.26
N ASP A 592 2.17 -28.38 19.30
CA ASP A 592 3.03 -28.03 18.16
C ASP A 592 3.92 -29.21 17.76
N ARG A 593 4.54 -29.91 18.72
CA ARG A 593 5.36 -31.09 18.43
C ARG A 593 4.56 -32.23 17.81
N ARG A 594 3.30 -32.42 18.21
CA ARG A 594 2.40 -33.39 17.57
C ARG A 594 2.09 -32.98 16.14
N LEU A 595 1.75 -31.71 15.92
CA LEU A 595 1.45 -31.18 14.58
C LEU A 595 2.66 -31.19 13.65
N ASP A 596 3.89 -31.12 14.17
CA ASP A 596 5.12 -31.24 13.38
C ASP A 596 5.31 -32.65 12.79
N THR A 597 4.61 -33.67 13.30
CA THR A 597 4.61 -35.02 12.71
C THR A 597 3.64 -35.16 11.53
N CYS A 598 2.70 -34.21 11.38
CA CYS A 598 1.72 -34.21 10.28
C CYS A 598 2.38 -33.66 9.00
N GLN A 599 2.58 -34.53 8.00
CA GLN A 599 3.30 -34.18 6.78
C GLN A 599 2.72 -32.96 6.01
N LEU A 600 1.40 -32.75 6.07
CA LEU A 600 0.73 -31.65 5.37
C LEU A 600 0.81 -30.30 6.10
N LEU A 601 1.32 -30.27 7.33
CA LEU A 601 1.41 -29.06 8.14
C LEU A 601 2.83 -28.47 8.16
N VAL A 602 3.83 -29.22 7.70
CA VAL A 602 5.23 -28.83 7.74
C VAL A 602 5.62 -28.11 6.44
N ILE A 603 6.11 -26.89 6.60
CA ILE A 603 6.71 -26.13 5.50
C ILE A 603 8.13 -26.67 5.28
N HIS A 604 8.36 -27.32 4.15
CA HIS A 604 9.71 -27.66 3.73
C HIS A 604 10.27 -26.53 2.87
N GLU A 605 11.34 -25.87 3.32
CA GLU A 605 12.15 -25.00 2.46
C GLU A 605 12.80 -25.89 1.39
N SER A 606 12.35 -25.75 0.14
CA SER A 606 12.95 -26.41 -1.03
C SER A 606 13.82 -25.46 -1.82
#